data_AF-A0A182H0J7-F1
#
_entry.id   AF-A0A182H0J7-F1
#
_cell.length_a   1.000
_cell.length_b   1.000
_cell.length_c   1.000
_cell.angle_alpha   90.00
_cell.angle_beta   90.00
_cell.angle_gamma   90.00
#
_symmetry.space_group_name_H-M   'P 1'
#
loop_
_entity.id
_entity.type
_entity.pdbx_description
1 polymer ?
#
loop_
_entity_poly.entity_id
_entity_poly.type
_entity_poly.pdbx_seq_one_letter_code
_entity_poly.pdbx_strand_id
1 'polypeptide(L)'
;MKSGDIPEQGLWDYLAKLHITNDRKHAYFGDVRKLVTQTFIKQAYLVRTKKVVEGMNEDRIFIGWGVRAEHELSKKDILESMCKLLGRPSICYMAQHTAAYGPMRNEDDEDDVVEPTPK
;
A
#
# COMPACT_ATOMS: atom_id res chain seq x y z
N MET A 1 -5.43 -2.23 5.16
CA MET A 1 -4.19 -2.95 4.82
C MET A 1 -3.42 -3.22 6.11
N LYS A 2 -3.53 -4.42 6.71
CA LYS A 2 -2.82 -4.72 7.97
C LYS A 2 -1.34 -5.11 7.78
N SER A 3 -0.88 -5.37 6.55
CA SER A 3 0.54 -5.53 6.21
C SER A 3 0.92 -5.01 4.81
N GLY A 4 -0.05 -4.53 4.02
CA GLY A 4 0.21 -4.04 2.65
C GLY A 4 0.50 -5.12 1.59
N ASP A 5 0.76 -6.36 1.99
CA ASP A 5 1.10 -7.44 1.07
C ASP A 5 -0.05 -7.81 0.11
N ILE A 6 0.28 -7.97 -1.16
CA ILE A 6 -0.64 -8.36 -2.24
C ILE A 6 -0.15 -9.60 -2.96
N PRO A 7 -1.04 -10.46 -3.50
CA PRO A 7 -0.63 -11.54 -4.38
C PRO A 7 0.13 -10.99 -5.59
N GLU A 8 1.23 -11.64 -5.98
CA GLU A 8 2.04 -11.21 -7.13
C GLU A 8 1.19 -11.09 -8.41
N GLN A 9 0.26 -12.02 -8.64
CA GLN A 9 -0.66 -11.95 -9.77
C GLN A 9 -1.53 -10.69 -9.74
N GLY A 10 -2.00 -10.28 -8.55
CA GLY A 10 -2.82 -9.07 -8.41
C GLY A 10 -2.06 -7.79 -8.77
N LEU A 11 -0.74 -7.75 -8.52
CA LEU A 11 0.12 -6.66 -8.99
C LEU A 11 0.19 -6.63 -10.51
N TRP A 12 0.40 -7.78 -11.16
CA TRP A 12 0.48 -7.88 -12.62
C TRP A 12 -0.85 -7.50 -13.29
N ASP A 13 -1.97 -7.97 -12.75
CA ASP A 13 -3.30 -7.65 -13.25
C ASP A 13 -3.61 -6.14 -13.15
N TYR A 14 -3.12 -5.49 -12.08
CA TYR A 14 -3.25 -4.04 -11.92
C TYR A 14 -2.38 -3.27 -12.93
N LEU A 15 -1.12 -3.66 -13.09
CA LEU A 15 -0.20 -3.02 -14.06
C LEU A 15 -0.70 -3.19 -15.51
N ALA A 16 -1.30 -4.34 -15.84
CA ALA A 16 -1.86 -4.59 -17.16
C ALA A 16 -3.00 -3.60 -17.51
N LYS A 17 -3.81 -3.17 -16.53
CA LYS A 17 -4.84 -2.14 -16.72
C LYS A 17 -4.25 -0.76 -17.05
N LEU A 18 -2.99 -0.53 -16.70
CA LEU A 18 -2.22 0.66 -17.05
C LEU A 18 -1.40 0.46 -18.33
N HIS A 19 -1.66 -0.62 -19.08
CA HIS A 19 -0.91 -1.03 -20.27
C HIS A 19 0.57 -1.37 -20.02
N ILE A 20 0.93 -1.66 -18.76
CA ILE A 20 2.26 -2.09 -18.34
C ILE A 20 2.22 -3.60 -18.14
N THR A 21 2.85 -4.35 -19.04
CA THR A 21 2.83 -5.82 -19.03
C THR A 21 4.22 -6.41 -18.74
N ASN A 22 4.27 -7.63 -18.22
CA ASN A 22 5.50 -8.30 -17.78
C ASN A 22 6.10 -9.26 -18.83
N ASP A 23 5.46 -9.35 -19.99
CA ASP A 23 5.79 -10.21 -21.14
C ASP A 23 6.68 -9.50 -22.17
N ARG A 24 6.62 -8.17 -22.23
CA ARG A 24 7.37 -7.33 -23.17
C ARG A 24 8.08 -6.18 -22.46
N LYS A 25 9.12 -5.65 -23.10
CA LYS A 25 9.78 -4.44 -22.63
C LYS A 25 8.86 -3.24 -22.86
N HIS A 26 8.57 -2.50 -21.79
CA HIS A 26 7.85 -1.24 -21.86
C HIS A 26 8.77 -0.15 -22.43
N ALA A 27 8.25 0.74 -23.28
CA ALA A 27 9.05 1.77 -23.94
C ALA A 27 9.80 2.68 -22.94
N TYR A 28 9.15 3.02 -21.82
CA TYR A 28 9.73 3.87 -20.77
C TYR A 28 10.40 3.08 -19.64
N PHE A 29 9.79 1.99 -19.18
CA PHE A 29 10.26 1.25 -17.99
C PHE A 29 11.21 0.11 -18.33
N GLY A 30 11.38 -0.25 -19.60
CA GLY A 30 12.15 -1.40 -20.01
C GLY A 30 11.53 -2.72 -19.51
N ASP A 31 12.36 -3.58 -18.93
CA ASP A 31 11.94 -4.89 -18.42
C ASP A 31 11.31 -4.77 -17.02
N VAL A 32 9.99 -4.58 -17.01
CA VAL A 32 9.20 -4.40 -15.77
C VAL A 32 9.25 -5.64 -14.88
N ARG A 33 9.30 -6.84 -15.48
CA ARG A 33 9.42 -8.09 -14.71
C ARG A 33 10.71 -8.11 -13.92
N LYS A 34 11.83 -7.76 -14.55
CA LYS A 34 13.13 -7.65 -13.87
C LYS A 34 13.13 -6.54 -12.81
N LEU A 35 12.49 -5.40 -13.08
CA LEU A 35 12.40 -4.31 -12.11
C LEU A 35 11.73 -4.76 -10.81
N VAL A 36 10.53 -5.34 -10.90
CA VAL A 36 9.75 -5.76 -9.73
C VAL A 36 10.37 -6.96 -9.02
N THR A 37 10.79 -7.98 -9.76
CA THR A 37 11.21 -9.26 -9.17
C THR A 37 12.70 -9.34 -8.82
N GLN A 38 13.51 -8.35 -9.24
CA GLN A 38 14.94 -8.34 -8.96
C GLN A 38 15.43 -6.97 -8.49
N THR A 39 15.23 -5.92 -9.28
CA THR A 39 15.85 -4.62 -9.00
C THR A 39 15.33 -4.01 -7.69
N PHE A 40 14.00 -3.89 -7.55
CA PHE A 40 13.40 -3.30 -6.35
C PHE A 40 13.55 -4.18 -5.10
N ILE A 41 13.71 -5.50 -5.27
CA ILE A 41 14.05 -6.40 -4.17
C ILE A 41 15.48 -6.17 -3.71
N LYS A 42 16.45 -6.12 -4.64
CA LYS A 42 17.87 -5.84 -4.32
C LYS A 42 18.06 -4.46 -3.69
N GLN A 43 17.21 -3.49 -4.06
CA GLN A 43 17.17 -2.17 -3.46
C GLN A 43 16.39 -2.11 -2.13
N ALA A 44 15.85 -3.22 -1.65
CA ALA A 44 15.06 -3.33 -0.43
C ALA A 44 13.77 -2.47 -0.39
N TYR A 45 13.25 -2.08 -1.56
CA TYR A 45 11.94 -1.42 -1.68
C TYR A 45 10.79 -2.42 -1.65
N LEU A 46 11.00 -3.62 -2.17
CA LEU A 46 10.00 -4.70 -2.19
C LEU A 46 10.53 -5.95 -1.52
N VAL A 47 9.63 -6.72 -0.91
CA VAL A 47 9.90 -8.09 -0.44
C VAL A 47 8.98 -9.04 -1.18
N ARG A 48 9.54 -10.16 -1.64
CA ARG A 48 8.79 -11.23 -2.30
C ARG A 48 8.78 -12.45 -1.39
N THR A 49 7.62 -12.72 -0.78
CA THR A 49 7.45 -13.80 0.20
C THR A 49 6.58 -14.91 -0.38
N LYS A 50 6.93 -16.16 -0.04
CA LYS A 50 6.12 -17.34 -0.32
C LYS A 50 5.27 -17.61 0.93
N LYS A 51 3.95 -17.61 0.79
CA LYS A 51 3.01 -17.84 1.91
C LYS A 51 2.15 -19.05 1.61
N VAL A 52 2.02 -19.93 2.60
CA VAL A 52 1.05 -21.02 2.61
C VAL A 52 -0.30 -20.42 2.95
N VAL A 53 -1.30 -20.64 2.10
CA VAL A 53 -2.67 -20.18 2.36
C VAL A 53 -3.47 -21.41 2.80
N GLU A 54 -3.99 -21.39 4.03
CA GLU A 54 -4.83 -22.48 4.54
C GLU A 54 -5.99 -22.77 3.57
N GLY A 55 -6.16 -24.05 3.21
CA GLY A 55 -7.18 -24.50 2.27
C GLY A 55 -6.77 -24.48 0.78
N MET A 56 -5.56 -24.04 0.43
CA MET A 56 -5.00 -24.21 -0.91
C MET A 56 -3.79 -25.13 -0.90
N ASN A 57 -3.75 -26.06 -1.86
CA ASN A 57 -2.67 -27.05 -2.00
C ASN A 57 -1.35 -26.48 -2.54
N GLU A 58 -1.30 -25.18 -2.87
CA GLU A 58 -0.14 -24.54 -3.49
C GLU A 58 0.26 -23.25 -2.80
N ASP A 59 1.57 -23.12 -2.62
CA ASP A 59 2.21 -21.91 -2.11
C ASP A 59 2.01 -20.73 -3.06
N ARG A 60 1.52 -19.61 -2.53
CA ARG A 60 1.34 -18.37 -3.28
C ARG A 60 2.44 -17.36 -2.98
N ILE A 61 2.76 -16.57 -3.99
CA ILE A 61 3.78 -15.53 -3.89
C ILE A 61 3.10 -14.18 -3.66
N PHE A 62 3.59 -13.47 -2.65
CA PHE A 62 3.12 -12.15 -2.25
C PHE A 62 4.25 -11.13 -2.39
N ILE A 63 3.87 -9.91 -2.77
CA ILE A 63 4.73 -8.74 -2.81
C ILE A 63 4.31 -7.80 -1.69
N GLY A 64 5.28 -7.38 -0.89
CA GLY A 64 5.13 -6.41 0.19
C GLY A 64 6.14 -5.28 0.08
N TRP A 65 5.96 -4.25 0.91
CA TRP A 65 6.95 -3.19 1.08
C TRP A 65 8.18 -3.73 1.82
N GLY A 66 9.37 -3.34 1.38
CA GLY A 66 10.63 -3.64 2.07
C GLY A 66 11.06 -2.53 3.01
N VAL A 67 12.04 -2.84 3.85
CA VAL A 67 12.54 -1.94 4.90
C VAL A 67 12.91 -0.54 4.39
N ARG A 68 13.46 -0.46 3.17
CA ARG A 68 13.82 0.83 2.57
C ARG A 68 12.58 1.65 2.22
N ALA A 69 11.54 1.02 1.69
CA ALA A 69 10.30 1.71 1.38
C ALA A 69 9.59 2.20 2.64
N GLU A 70 9.57 1.39 3.71
CA GLU A 70 8.98 1.78 4.99
C GLU A 70 9.70 2.98 5.63
N HIS A 71 10.99 3.13 5.37
CA HIS A 71 11.80 4.24 5.90
C HIS A 71 11.74 5.49 5.00
N GLU A 72 11.75 5.33 3.68
CA GLU A 72 11.80 6.46 2.74
C GLU A 72 10.43 7.01 2.35
N LEU A 73 9.36 6.22 2.47
CA LEU A 73 8.03 6.59 2.03
C LEU A 73 7.04 6.60 3.19
N SER A 74 6.28 7.69 3.34
CA SER A 74 5.17 7.72 4.28
C SER A 74 3.86 7.26 3.60
N LYS A 75 3.02 6.54 4.34
CA LYS A 75 1.69 6.11 3.85
C LYS A 75 0.83 7.30 3.43
N LYS A 76 1.02 8.44 4.12
CA LYS A 76 0.36 9.71 3.82
C LYS A 76 0.79 10.26 2.47
N ASP A 77 2.10 10.37 2.22
CA ASP A 77 2.62 10.93 0.96
C ASP A 77 2.23 10.07 -0.25
N ILE A 78 2.25 8.74 -0.09
CA ILE A 78 1.77 7.81 -1.12
C ILE A 78 0.29 8.05 -1.41
N LEU A 79 -0.54 8.15 -0.36
CA LEU A 79 -1.98 8.36 -0.51
C LEU A 79 -2.29 9.72 -1.17
N GLU A 80 -1.64 10.79 -0.73
CA GLU A 80 -1.81 12.12 -1.32
C GLU A 80 -1.40 12.16 -2.79
N SER A 81 -0.30 11.50 -3.15
CA SER A 81 0.15 11.38 -4.53
C SER A 81 -0.86 10.61 -5.39
N MET A 82 -1.41 9.51 -4.87
CA MET A 82 -2.47 8.75 -5.54
C MET A 82 -3.76 9.57 -5.70
N CYS A 83 -4.14 10.35 -4.70
CA CYS A 83 -5.30 11.24 -4.75
C CYS A 83 -5.15 12.31 -5.84
N LYS A 84 -3.96 12.93 -5.91
CA LYS A 84 -3.62 13.90 -6.96
C LYS A 84 -3.66 13.27 -8.35
N LEU A 85 -3.10 12.07 -8.52
CA LEU A 85 -3.09 11.36 -9.79
C LEU A 85 -4.50 10.97 -10.27
N LEU A 86 -5.35 10.52 -9.35
CA LEU A 86 -6.68 10.00 -9.66
C LEU A 86 -7.80 11.04 -9.57
N GLY A 87 -7.50 12.27 -9.11
CA GLY A 87 -8.48 13.33 -8.92
C GLY A 87 -9.56 12.98 -7.88
N ARG A 88 -9.21 12.15 -6.89
CA ARG A 88 -10.15 11.68 -5.84
C ARG A 88 -9.63 12.05 -4.46
N PRO A 89 -10.49 12.44 -3.52
CA PRO A 89 -10.04 12.74 -2.16
C PRO A 89 -9.65 11.46 -1.41
N SER A 90 -8.78 11.60 -0.40
CA SER A 90 -8.25 10.50 0.40
C SER A 90 -9.33 9.70 1.12
N ILE A 91 -10.44 10.34 1.50
CA ILE A 91 -11.61 9.69 2.10
C ILE A 91 -12.29 8.66 1.20
N CYS A 92 -12.10 8.71 -0.13
CA CYS A 92 -12.57 7.63 -1.02
C CYS A 92 -11.82 6.31 -0.80
N TYR A 93 -10.69 6.36 -0.09
CA TYR A 93 -9.84 5.23 0.26
C TYR A 93 -9.81 5.05 1.78
N MET A 94 -10.98 4.87 2.40
CA MET A 94 -11.15 4.87 3.86
C MET A 94 -10.12 4.02 4.61
N ALA A 95 -9.83 2.81 4.14
CA ALA A 95 -8.84 1.94 4.79
C ALA A 95 -7.40 2.51 4.76
N GLN A 96 -7.06 3.24 3.70
CA GLN A 96 -5.77 3.92 3.53
C GLN A 96 -5.75 5.25 4.27
N HIS A 97 -6.85 6.00 4.24
CA HIS A 97 -7.03 7.24 4.99
C HIS A 97 -6.82 7.00 6.48
N THR A 98 -7.53 6.02 7.06
CA THR A 98 -7.38 5.66 8.47
C THR A 98 -5.96 5.22 8.80
N ALA A 99 -5.28 4.52 7.89
CA ALA A 99 -3.89 4.11 8.08
C ALA A 99 -2.87 5.25 7.96
N ALA A 100 -3.22 6.36 7.29
CA ALA A 100 -2.36 7.52 7.08
C ALA A 100 -2.58 8.63 8.11
N TYR A 101 -3.84 8.90 8.48
CA TYR A 101 -4.24 10.03 9.34
C TYR A 101 -4.83 9.59 10.69
N GLY A 102 -5.09 8.29 10.89
CA GLY A 102 -5.89 7.80 12.00
C GLY A 102 -7.39 7.77 11.69
N PRO A 103 -8.22 7.21 12.59
CA PRO A 103 -9.67 7.25 12.45
C PRO A 103 -10.13 8.72 12.41
N MET A 104 -11.16 9.03 11.61
CA MET A 104 -11.79 10.34 11.69
C MET A 104 -12.38 10.47 13.10
N ARG A 105 -11.95 11.48 13.85
CA ARG A 105 -12.63 11.89 15.09
C ARG A 105 -14.00 12.43 14.70
N ASN A 106 -15.06 11.93 15.33
CA ASN A 106 -16.36 12.58 15.24
C ASN A 106 -16.28 13.86 16.08
N GLU A 107 -16.84 14.96 15.58
CA GLU A 107 -16.88 16.24 16.30
C GLU A 107 -17.82 16.18 17.53
N ASP A 108 -18.52 15.06 17.74
CA ASP A 108 -19.41 14.81 18.88
C ASP A 108 -18.72 14.22 20.12
N ASP A 109 -17.40 13.97 20.07
CA ASP A 109 -16.61 13.68 21.27
C ASP A 109 -16.29 15.02 21.97
N GLU A 110 -17.31 15.72 22.47
CA GLU A 110 -17.13 16.85 23.39
C GLU A 110 -16.30 16.37 24.58
N ASP A 111 -15.18 17.06 24.85
CA ASP A 111 -14.40 16.89 26.06
C ASP A 111 -15.33 17.08 27.27
N ASP A 112 -15.60 16.00 28.02
CA ASP A 112 -16.19 16.07 29.36
C ASP A 112 -15.23 16.88 30.24
N VAL A 113 -15.39 18.20 30.23
CA VAL A 113 -14.74 19.11 31.17
C VAL A 113 -15.31 18.80 32.54
N VAL A 114 -14.66 17.88 33.26
CA VAL A 114 -14.90 17.67 34.68
C VAL A 114 -14.49 18.96 35.39
N GLU A 115 -15.46 19.84 35.66
CA GLU A 115 -15.26 20.95 36.58
C GLU A 115 -14.81 20.40 37.93
N PRO A 116 -13.70 20.89 38.52
CA PRO A 116 -13.32 20.50 39.85
C PRO A 116 -14.30 21.13 40.84
N THR A 117 -15.07 20.30 41.52
CA THR A 117 -15.95 20.73 42.62
C THR A 117 -15.13 21.43 43.71
N PRO A 118 -15.48 22.66 44.11
CA PRO A 118 -14.85 23.32 45.25
C PRO A 118 -15.19 22.61 46.55
N LYS A 119 -14.22 22.58 47.47
CA LYS A 119 -14.22 21.91 48.79
C LYS A 119 -15.45 22.16 49.65
#